data_AF-X6LPU2-F1
#
_entry.id   AF-X6LPU2-F1
#
_cell.length_a   1.000
_cell.length_b   1.000
_cell.length_c   1.000
_cell.angle_alpha   90.00
_cell.angle_beta   90.00
_cell.angle_gamma   90.00
#
_symmetry.space_group_name_H-M   'P 1'
#
loop_
_entity.id
_entity.type
_entity.pdbx_description
1 polymer ?
#
loop_
_entity_poly.entity_id
_entity_poly.type
_entity_poly.pdbx_seq_one_letter_code
_entity_poly.pdbx_strand_id
1 'polypeptide(L)'
;VTETMQYNNIVKIERVEHPYLWRKYSDYSLTLGPQLSEKRVHHGTRANQPQLIYSTGFDLAKARVGGCLWFAVNSSYSRGGFQFSLNDGTYQIFVSLVASGNPNDVKFISNGVVLNVYKNEATYPGASSKLQNVVMHHEFLSFLNSCAIYRYLNNYLEKNNLKKFIAKEYCLIT
;
A
#
# COMPACT_ATOMS: atom_id res chain seq x y z
N VAL A 1 -17.25 27.00 -0.75
CA VAL A 1 -17.30 26.45 0.62
C VAL A 1 -16.16 25.46 0.71
N THR A 2 -15.14 25.76 1.50
CA THR A 2 -14.00 24.87 1.76
C THR A 2 -14.49 23.73 2.65
N GLU A 3 -14.72 22.55 2.07
CA GLU A 3 -14.99 21.34 2.85
C GLU A 3 -13.75 20.98 3.66
N THR A 4 -13.75 21.32 4.94
CA THR A 4 -12.81 20.78 5.90
C THR A 4 -13.08 19.29 6.08
N MET A 5 -12.26 18.45 5.45
CA MET A 5 -12.26 17.00 5.64
C MET A 5 -11.99 16.62 7.10
N GLN A 6 -12.92 15.91 7.73
CA GLN A 6 -12.74 15.39 9.08
C GLN A 6 -11.97 14.06 9.06
N TYR A 7 -10.64 14.13 9.28
CA TYR A 7 -9.77 12.98 9.54
C TYR A 7 -9.94 12.40 10.96
N ASN A 8 -11.16 12.41 11.52
CA ASN A 8 -11.39 12.22 12.97
C ASN A 8 -11.07 10.82 13.51
N ASN A 9 -10.65 9.87 12.67
CA ASN A 9 -10.54 8.46 13.02
C ASN A 9 -9.15 7.86 12.75
N ILE A 10 -8.15 8.65 12.36
CA ILE A 10 -6.77 8.18 12.22
C ILE A 10 -6.01 8.59 13.47
N VAL A 11 -5.55 7.59 14.23
CA VAL A 11 -4.78 7.81 15.46
C VAL A 11 -3.31 8.03 15.12
N LYS A 12 -2.77 7.27 14.16
CA LYS A 12 -1.36 7.33 13.78
C LYS A 12 -1.17 6.79 12.37
N ILE A 13 -0.21 7.36 11.64
CA ILE A 13 0.34 6.78 10.42
C ILE A 13 1.84 6.59 10.63
N GLU A 14 2.31 5.39 10.33
CA GLU A 14 3.72 5.04 10.45
C GLU A 14 4.23 4.57 9.10
N ARG A 15 5.32 5.18 8.64
CA ARG A 15 6.03 4.70 7.46
C ARG A 15 6.78 3.44 7.83
N VAL A 16 6.67 2.42 6.98
CA VAL A 16 7.50 1.23 7.11
C VAL A 16 8.78 1.48 6.30
N GLU A 17 9.92 1.44 6.97
CA GLU A 17 11.24 1.61 6.37
C GLU A 17 12.01 0.29 6.48
N HIS A 18 11.91 -0.54 5.44
CA HIS A 18 12.56 -1.84 5.44
C HIS A 18 13.44 -2.04 4.19
N PRO A 19 14.76 -1.79 4.28
CA PRO A 19 15.65 -1.77 3.11
C PRO A 19 15.64 -3.06 2.27
N TYR A 20 15.60 -4.22 2.93
CA TYR A 20 15.57 -5.51 2.23
C TYR A 20 14.28 -5.74 1.43
N LEU A 21 13.11 -5.47 2.04
CA LEU A 21 11.82 -5.57 1.36
C LEU A 21 11.70 -4.55 0.24
N TRP A 22 12.19 -3.33 0.46
CA TRP A 22 12.24 -2.31 -0.57
C TRP A 22 13.11 -2.75 -1.75
N ARG A 23 14.29 -3.31 -1.50
CA ARG A 23 15.18 -3.81 -2.56
C ARG A 23 14.50 -4.91 -3.37
N LYS A 24 13.90 -5.92 -2.72
CA LYS A 24 13.15 -6.98 -3.43
C LYS A 24 12.05 -6.42 -4.33
N TYR A 25 11.25 -5.50 -3.78
CA TYR A 25 10.19 -4.82 -4.52
C TYR A 25 10.71 -4.03 -5.71
N SER A 26 11.77 -3.24 -5.49
CA SER A 26 12.43 -2.43 -6.53
C SER A 26 13.03 -3.31 -7.63
N ASP A 27 13.74 -4.37 -7.26
CA ASP A 27 14.37 -5.30 -8.21
C ASP A 27 13.31 -5.97 -9.07
N TYR A 28 12.21 -6.44 -8.48
CA TYR A 28 11.09 -6.99 -9.23
C TYR A 28 10.43 -5.94 -10.14
N SER A 29 10.23 -4.72 -9.65
CA SER A 29 9.67 -3.63 -10.46
C SER A 29 10.51 -3.33 -11.71
N LEU A 30 11.84 -3.42 -11.60
CA LEU A 30 12.75 -3.29 -12.75
C LEU A 30 12.57 -4.40 -13.78
N THR A 31 12.26 -5.63 -13.36
CA THR A 31 12.02 -6.76 -14.28
C THR A 31 10.76 -6.58 -15.14
N LEU A 32 9.79 -5.78 -14.70
CA LEU A 32 8.57 -5.49 -15.45
C LEU A 32 8.79 -4.46 -16.57
N GLY A 33 9.82 -3.61 -16.45
CA GLY A 33 10.17 -2.62 -17.47
C GLY A 33 8.97 -1.75 -17.90
N PRO A 34 8.68 -1.62 -19.20
CA PRO A 34 7.54 -0.82 -19.69
C PRO A 34 6.16 -1.28 -19.23
N GLN A 35 6.03 -2.53 -18.74
CA GLN A 35 4.75 -3.06 -18.26
C GLN A 35 4.47 -2.66 -16.81
N LEU A 36 5.46 -2.12 -16.10
CA LEU A 36 5.31 -1.69 -14.72
C LEU A 36 4.13 -0.71 -14.58
N SER A 37 3.19 -1.08 -13.70
CA SER A 37 2.15 -0.21 -13.20
C SER A 37 2.08 -0.36 -11.68
N GLU A 38 2.69 0.57 -10.96
CA GLU A 38 2.59 0.61 -9.50
C GLU A 38 1.17 1.01 -9.07
N LYS A 39 0.61 0.26 -8.11
CA LYS A 39 -0.69 0.52 -7.49
C LYS A 39 -0.53 0.75 -6.00
N ARG A 40 -1.22 1.77 -5.49
CA ARG A 40 -1.33 2.04 -4.06
C ARG A 40 -2.65 1.46 -3.57
N VAL A 41 -2.56 0.47 -2.70
CA VAL A 41 -3.71 -0.36 -2.32
C VAL A 41 -3.67 -0.67 -0.82
N HIS A 42 -4.80 -1.09 -0.28
CA HIS A 42 -5.00 -1.34 1.13
C HIS A 42 -4.95 -2.82 1.45
N HIS A 43 -4.40 -3.18 2.61
CA HIS A 43 -4.38 -4.55 3.10
C HIS A 43 -4.74 -4.60 4.58
N GLY A 44 -5.64 -5.51 4.94
CA GLY A 44 -5.97 -5.82 6.33
C GLY A 44 -5.39 -7.18 6.72
N THR A 45 -4.92 -7.31 7.97
CA THR A 45 -4.29 -8.53 8.50
C THR A 45 -4.99 -9.07 9.76
N ARG A 46 -6.31 -9.26 9.74
CA ARG A 46 -7.07 -9.63 10.95
C ARG A 46 -6.55 -10.84 11.74
N ALA A 47 -5.93 -11.81 11.08
CA ALA A 47 -5.55 -13.09 11.68
C ALA A 47 -4.09 -13.11 12.19
N ASN A 48 -3.24 -12.22 11.70
CA ASN A 48 -1.81 -12.23 11.99
C ASN A 48 -1.37 -10.88 12.55
N GLN A 49 -0.44 -10.91 13.51
CA GLN A 49 0.17 -9.71 14.08
C GLN A 49 0.74 -8.82 12.96
N PRO A 50 0.36 -7.53 12.87
CA PRO A 50 0.86 -6.60 11.85
C PRO A 50 2.40 -6.53 11.79
N GLN A 51 3.04 -6.76 12.94
CA GLN A 51 4.49 -6.91 13.13
C GLN A 51 5.14 -7.78 12.07
N LEU A 52 4.50 -8.89 11.70
CA LEU A 52 5.05 -9.82 10.73
C LEU A 52 5.18 -9.14 9.35
N ILE A 53 4.18 -8.37 8.92
CA ILE A 53 4.18 -7.77 7.59
C ILE A 53 5.28 -6.72 7.46
N TYR A 54 5.47 -5.83 8.43
CA TYR A 54 6.53 -4.82 8.33
C TYR A 54 7.93 -5.35 8.67
N SER A 55 8.05 -6.58 9.18
CA SER A 55 9.35 -7.22 9.47
C SER A 55 9.79 -8.19 8.37
N THR A 56 8.86 -8.93 7.76
CA THR A 56 9.17 -9.98 6.78
C THR A 56 8.50 -9.80 5.43
N GLY A 57 7.62 -8.81 5.29
CA GLY A 57 6.82 -8.59 4.08
C GLY A 57 5.51 -9.37 4.09
N PHE A 58 4.73 -9.20 3.03
CA PHE A 58 3.56 -10.04 2.78
C PHE A 58 3.99 -11.44 2.33
N ASP A 59 3.27 -12.45 2.78
CA ASP A 59 3.63 -13.86 2.57
C ASP A 59 2.45 -14.67 2.03
N LEU A 60 2.57 -15.14 0.78
CA LEU A 60 1.62 -16.03 0.12
C LEU A 60 1.37 -17.33 0.89
N ALA A 61 2.32 -17.84 1.67
CA ALA A 61 2.09 -19.03 2.49
C ALA A 61 1.05 -18.78 3.60
N LYS A 62 0.73 -17.52 3.89
CA LYS A 62 -0.32 -17.08 4.81
C LYS A 62 -1.63 -16.71 4.10
N ALA A 63 -1.68 -16.83 2.77
CA ALA A 63 -2.88 -16.55 1.99
C ALA A 63 -4.00 -17.53 2.35
N ARG A 64 -5.18 -17.00 2.69
CA ARG A 64 -6.31 -17.82 3.13
C ARG A 64 -7.10 -18.44 1.97
N VAL A 65 -7.19 -17.75 0.84
CA VAL A 65 -8.07 -18.13 -0.28
C VAL A 65 -7.34 -17.95 -1.60
N GLY A 66 -7.38 -18.98 -2.45
CA GLY A 66 -6.91 -18.91 -3.82
C GLY A 66 -5.40 -18.72 -3.99
N GLY A 67 -4.60 -19.01 -2.96
CA GLY A 67 -3.13 -18.94 -3.02
C GLY A 67 -2.59 -17.55 -3.38
N CYS A 68 -3.31 -16.48 -3.03
CA CYS A 68 -2.93 -15.10 -3.33
C CYS A 68 -3.14 -14.16 -2.15
N LEU A 69 -2.37 -13.08 -2.16
CA LEU A 69 -2.55 -11.94 -1.27
C LEU A 69 -3.64 -11.03 -1.85
N TRP A 70 -4.57 -10.62 -1.00
CA TRP A 70 -5.70 -9.77 -1.40
C TRP A 70 -5.44 -8.33 -0.97
N PHE A 71 -5.55 -7.40 -1.91
CA PHE A 71 -5.43 -5.96 -1.66
C PHE A 71 -6.67 -5.25 -2.18
N ALA A 72 -7.13 -4.22 -1.49
CA ALA A 72 -8.29 -3.44 -1.91
C ALA A 72 -7.87 -2.08 -2.46
N VAL A 73 -8.50 -1.63 -3.54
CA VAL A 73 -8.33 -0.26 -4.04
C VAL A 73 -8.89 0.75 -3.04
N ASN A 74 -9.98 0.42 -2.34
CA ASN A 74 -10.56 1.27 -1.31
C ASN A 74 -10.28 0.73 0.10
N SER A 75 -9.82 1.62 0.98
CA SER A 75 -9.61 1.33 2.41
C SER A 75 -10.85 0.78 3.12
N SER A 76 -12.07 1.18 2.72
CA SER A 76 -13.31 0.72 3.33
C SER A 76 -13.45 -0.80 3.29
N TYR A 77 -13.01 -1.43 2.19
CA TYR A 77 -13.02 -2.89 2.06
C TYR A 77 -12.09 -3.53 3.08
N SER A 78 -10.83 -3.08 3.18
CA SER A 78 -9.88 -3.61 4.18
C SER A 78 -10.28 -3.32 5.63
N ARG A 79 -11.11 -2.30 5.86
CA ARG A 79 -11.70 -1.95 7.17
C ARG A 79 -13.04 -2.63 7.45
N GLY A 80 -13.61 -3.34 6.48
CA GLY A 80 -14.90 -4.00 6.58
C GLY A 80 -14.86 -5.38 7.26
N GLY A 81 -13.86 -5.66 8.09
CA GLY A 81 -13.67 -6.95 8.77
C GLY A 81 -12.35 -7.66 8.48
N PHE A 82 -11.38 -6.96 7.87
CA PHE A 82 -10.03 -7.48 7.61
C PHE A 82 -8.94 -6.76 8.38
N GLN A 83 -9.25 -5.65 9.05
CA GLN A 83 -8.34 -4.92 9.93
C GLN A 83 -7.94 -5.75 11.15
N PHE A 84 -6.75 -5.50 11.67
CA PHE A 84 -6.28 -6.11 12.92
C PHE A 84 -6.75 -5.26 14.10
N SER A 85 -7.35 -5.87 15.13
CA SER A 85 -7.75 -5.16 16.36
C SER A 85 -6.57 -5.06 17.29
N LEU A 86 -6.16 -3.83 17.63
CA LEU A 86 -5.25 -3.55 18.73
C LEU A 86 -6.12 -3.53 19.99
N ASN A 87 -5.70 -4.23 21.06
CA ASN A 87 -6.50 -4.48 22.28
C ASN A 87 -6.91 -3.20 23.05
N ASP A 88 -6.61 -2.01 22.52
CA ASP A 88 -6.96 -0.68 23.02
C ASP A 88 -8.19 -0.08 22.29
N GLY A 89 -8.92 -0.89 21.51
CA GLY A 89 -10.10 -0.45 20.76
C GLY A 89 -9.77 0.27 19.44
N THR A 90 -8.50 0.23 19.02
CA THR A 90 -8.06 0.74 17.72
C THR A 90 -7.77 -0.40 16.74
N TYR A 91 -7.60 -0.06 15.47
CA TYR A 91 -7.39 -1.04 14.41
C TYR A 91 -6.22 -0.66 13.53
N GLN A 92 -5.63 -1.67 12.87
CA GLN A 92 -4.52 -1.48 11.96
C GLN A 92 -4.82 -2.06 10.57
N ILE A 93 -4.52 -1.26 9.56
CA ILE A 93 -4.43 -1.65 8.15
C ILE A 93 -3.12 -1.14 7.55
N PHE A 94 -2.76 -1.65 6.38
CA PHE A 94 -1.61 -1.21 5.61
C PHE A 94 -2.05 -0.44 4.37
N VAL A 95 -1.26 0.57 4.01
CA VAL A 95 -1.15 1.04 2.63
C VAL A 95 0.10 0.46 2.03
N SER A 96 -0.08 -0.19 0.89
CA SER A 96 0.93 -1.03 0.25
C SER A 96 1.15 -0.55 -1.16
N LEU A 97 2.38 -0.73 -1.64
CA LEU A 97 2.71 -0.62 -3.06
C LEU A 97 2.64 -2.00 -3.68
N VAL A 98 2.00 -2.10 -4.84
CA VAL A 98 1.92 -3.32 -5.64
C VAL A 98 2.42 -3.04 -7.05
N ALA A 99 3.49 -3.71 -7.45
CA ALA A 99 4.03 -3.65 -8.79
C ALA A 99 3.22 -4.57 -9.70
N SER A 100 2.17 -4.00 -10.31
CA SER A 100 1.38 -4.69 -11.33
C SER A 100 2.00 -4.52 -12.72
N GLY A 101 1.55 -5.30 -13.69
CA GLY A 101 2.11 -5.27 -15.06
C GLY A 101 2.24 -6.66 -15.66
N ASN A 102 2.63 -7.64 -14.84
CA ASN A 102 2.57 -9.05 -15.20
C ASN A 102 1.20 -9.64 -14.78
N PRO A 103 0.33 -10.04 -15.72
CA PRO A 103 -0.98 -10.60 -15.39
C PRO A 103 -0.90 -11.97 -14.70
N ASN A 104 0.25 -12.66 -14.72
CA ASN A 104 0.45 -13.89 -13.96
C ASN A 104 0.69 -13.61 -12.47
N ASP A 105 1.29 -12.47 -12.15
CA ASP A 105 1.67 -12.11 -10.78
C ASP A 105 0.63 -11.23 -10.10
N VAL A 106 -0.11 -10.39 -10.85
CA VAL A 106 -1.12 -9.48 -10.30
C VAL A 106 -2.37 -9.44 -11.18
N LYS A 107 -3.54 -9.67 -10.58
CA LYS A 107 -4.84 -9.66 -11.27
C LYS A 107 -5.84 -8.78 -10.53
N PHE A 108 -6.46 -7.86 -11.26
CA PHE A 108 -7.65 -7.18 -10.78
C PHE A 108 -8.86 -8.12 -10.86
N ILE A 109 -9.65 -8.15 -9.80
CA ILE A 109 -10.91 -8.90 -9.71
C ILE A 109 -12.02 -7.97 -9.23
N SER A 110 -13.26 -8.48 -9.21
CA SER A 110 -14.42 -7.75 -8.68
C SER A 110 -14.56 -6.35 -9.29
N ASN A 111 -14.56 -6.28 -10.63
CA ASN A 111 -14.65 -5.03 -11.40
C ASN A 111 -13.56 -3.99 -11.04
N GLY A 112 -12.36 -4.45 -10.69
CA GLY A 112 -11.22 -3.57 -10.41
C GLY A 112 -11.11 -3.09 -8.96
N VAL A 113 -11.97 -3.58 -8.07
CA VAL A 113 -11.98 -3.15 -6.65
C VAL A 113 -10.93 -3.88 -5.81
N VAL A 114 -10.56 -5.09 -6.19
CA VAL A 114 -9.60 -5.94 -5.47
C VAL A 114 -8.48 -6.37 -6.40
N LEU A 115 -7.26 -6.43 -5.88
CA LEU A 115 -6.09 -7.00 -6.54
C LEU A 115 -5.71 -8.29 -5.82
N ASN A 116 -5.66 -9.37 -6.57
CA ASN A 116 -4.98 -10.59 -6.16
C ASN A 116 -3.53 -10.53 -6.62
N VAL A 117 -2.61 -10.76 -5.69
CA VAL A 117 -1.17 -10.80 -5.95
C VAL A 117 -0.66 -12.21 -5.64
N TYR A 118 0.05 -12.80 -6.60
CA TYR A 118 0.57 -14.17 -6.58
C TYR A 118 2.10 -14.20 -6.42
N LYS A 119 2.72 -13.05 -6.13
CA LYS A 119 4.16 -12.92 -5.94
C LYS A 119 4.49 -11.98 -4.79
N ASN A 120 5.23 -12.45 -3.78
CA ASN A 120 5.60 -11.66 -2.60
C ASN A 120 6.42 -10.41 -3.00
N GLU A 121 7.37 -10.57 -3.92
CA GLU A 121 8.25 -9.49 -4.40
C GLU A 121 7.48 -8.40 -5.16
N ALA A 122 6.25 -8.67 -5.60
CA ALA A 122 5.39 -7.66 -6.21
C ALA A 122 4.76 -6.70 -5.18
N THR A 123 5.06 -6.85 -3.89
CA THR A 123 4.40 -6.11 -2.81
C THR A 123 5.41 -5.43 -1.88
N TYR A 124 5.05 -4.24 -1.38
CA TYR A 124 5.80 -3.56 -0.31
C TYR A 124 4.82 -2.92 0.68
N PRO A 125 4.91 -3.19 1.99
CA PRO A 125 4.13 -2.48 2.99
C PRO A 125 4.70 -1.07 3.12
N GLY A 126 4.06 -0.07 2.51
CA GLY A 126 4.58 1.31 2.46
C GLY A 126 4.33 2.08 3.76
N ALA A 127 3.17 1.87 4.36
CA ALA A 127 2.80 2.47 5.63
C ALA A 127 1.80 1.59 6.38
N SER A 128 1.81 1.68 7.71
CA SER A 128 0.75 1.17 8.58
C SER A 128 -0.05 2.32 9.16
N SER A 129 -1.37 2.17 9.20
CA SER A 129 -2.29 3.17 9.74
C SER A 129 -3.05 2.60 10.93
N LYS A 130 -2.93 3.27 12.08
CA LYS A 130 -3.70 3.01 13.29
C LYS A 130 -4.96 3.88 13.26
N LEU A 131 -6.11 3.24 13.42
CA LEU A 131 -7.43 3.83 13.22
C LEU A 131 -8.27 3.68 14.50
N GLN A 132 -9.00 4.71 14.87
CA GLN A 132 -10.01 4.64 15.92
C GLN A 132 -11.36 4.22 15.31
N ASN A 133 -12.21 3.65 16.15
CA ASN A 133 -13.38 2.87 15.78
C ASN A 133 -14.55 3.71 15.24
N VAL A 134 -14.44 4.31 14.05
CA VAL A 134 -15.59 4.90 13.32
C VAL A 134 -15.34 4.87 11.80
N VAL A 135 -16.41 4.59 11.04
CA VAL A 135 -16.52 4.56 9.57
C VAL A 135 -15.83 5.77 8.94
N MET A 136 -15.03 5.57 7.87
CA MET A 136 -14.50 6.67 7.05
C MET A 136 -14.81 6.47 5.57
N HIS A 137 -15.12 7.59 4.92
CA HIS A 137 -15.31 7.70 3.48
C HIS A 137 -13.98 7.92 2.72
N HIS A 138 -13.82 7.08 1.71
CA HIS A 138 -13.14 7.17 0.40
C HIS A 138 -11.78 7.90 0.14
N GLU A 139 -11.22 8.79 0.96
CA GLU A 139 -10.14 9.70 0.48
C GLU A 139 -8.76 9.63 1.17
N PHE A 140 -8.36 8.45 1.67
CA PHE A 140 -7.06 8.27 2.35
C PHE A 140 -5.82 8.41 1.44
N LEU A 141 -5.97 8.21 0.12
CA LEU A 141 -4.84 8.19 -0.82
C LEU A 141 -4.34 9.59 -1.22
N SER A 142 -5.20 10.62 -1.22
CA SER A 142 -4.81 12.00 -1.56
C SER A 142 -3.84 12.59 -0.54
N PHE A 143 -4.02 12.25 0.75
CA PHE A 143 -3.14 12.68 1.84
C PHE A 143 -1.75 12.03 1.83
N LEU A 144 -1.66 10.74 1.46
CA LEU A 144 -0.35 10.08 1.26
C LEU A 144 0.35 10.50 -0.04
N ASN A 145 -0.42 11.02 -1.01
CA ASN A 145 0.15 11.63 -2.21
C ASN A 145 0.78 13.01 -1.92
N SER A 146 0.29 13.76 -0.93
CA SER A 146 0.83 15.09 -0.57
C SER A 146 1.95 15.06 0.47
N CYS A 147 2.06 14.01 1.30
CA CYS A 147 3.00 13.97 2.42
C CYS A 147 4.14 12.94 2.28
N ALA A 148 5.37 13.45 2.29
CA ALA A 148 6.66 12.80 2.62
C ALA A 148 7.20 11.65 1.73
N ILE A 149 6.38 10.74 1.22
CA ILE A 149 6.86 9.56 0.46
C ILE A 149 7.46 9.98 -0.89
N TYR A 150 6.83 10.93 -1.58
CA TYR A 150 7.29 11.43 -2.89
C TYR A 150 8.58 12.26 -2.79
N ARG A 151 8.71 13.11 -1.75
CA ARG A 151 9.93 13.89 -1.50
C ARG A 151 11.12 12.99 -1.19
N TYR A 152 10.93 11.91 -0.45
CA TYR A 152 12.01 10.97 -0.14
C TYR A 152 12.39 10.10 -1.35
N LEU A 153 11.43 9.61 -2.14
CA LEU A 153 11.73 8.86 -3.37
C LEU A 153 12.52 9.73 -4.36
N ASN A 154 12.11 10.98 -4.58
CA ASN A 154 12.85 11.90 -5.44
C ASN A 154 14.25 12.18 -4.90
N ASN A 155 14.40 12.48 -3.61
CA ASN A 155 15.72 12.70 -3.00
C ASN A 155 16.63 11.46 -3.05
N TYR A 156 16.06 10.25 -2.88
CA TYR A 156 16.82 9.00 -2.97
C TYR A 156 17.24 8.70 -4.41
N LEU A 157 16.38 8.93 -5.40
CA LEU A 157 16.70 8.73 -6.82
C LEU A 157 17.72 9.76 -7.33
N GLU A 158 17.63 11.01 -6.86
CA GLU A 158 18.60 12.07 -7.16
C GLU A 158 19.96 11.78 -6.52
N LYS A 159 20.00 11.37 -5.25
CA LYS A 159 21.24 11.07 -4.52
C LYS A 159 22.00 9.88 -5.12
N ASN A 160 21.30 8.94 -5.76
CA ASN A 160 21.89 7.74 -6.33
C ASN A 160 22.02 7.78 -7.87
N ASN A 161 21.79 8.94 -8.51
CA ASN A 161 21.95 9.14 -9.95
C ASN A 161 21.11 8.18 -10.84
N LEU A 162 19.98 7.69 -10.34
CA LEU A 162 19.11 6.72 -11.02
C LEU A 162 18.10 7.40 -11.98
N LYS A 163 18.50 8.50 -12.63
CA LYS A 163 17.65 9.44 -13.41
C LYS A 163 17.05 8.90 -14.72
N LYS A 164 16.74 7.61 -14.83
CA LYS A 164 16.00 7.07 -15.98
C LYS A 164 14.88 6.19 -15.49
N PHE A 165 13.76 6.80 -15.11
CA PHE A 165 12.40 6.49 -15.58
C PHE A 165 11.34 7.06 -14.60
N ILE A 166 10.34 7.72 -15.18
CA ILE A 166 9.05 8.15 -14.59
C ILE A 166 9.06 9.40 -13.70
N ALA A 167 9.25 10.56 -14.35
CA ALA A 167 8.41 11.71 -14.06
C ALA A 167 7.47 11.90 -15.26
N LYS A 168 6.29 11.29 -15.21
CA LYS A 168 5.14 11.80 -15.97
C LYS A 168 4.19 12.41 -14.95
N GLU A 169 4.25 13.74 -14.94
CA GLU A 169 3.20 14.71 -14.64
C GLU A 169 1.99 14.19 -13.89
N TYR A 170 1.73 14.74 -12.70
CA TYR A 170 0.43 15.33 -12.32
C TYR A 170 0.65 16.17 -11.06
N CYS A 171 0.97 17.45 -11.23
CA CYS A 171 0.82 18.45 -10.18
C CYS A 171 0.38 19.75 -10.83
N LEU A 172 -0.90 19.81 -11.20
CA LEU A 172 -1.63 21.05 -11.39
C LEU A 172 -3.02 20.84 -10.80
N ILE A 173 -3.19 21.25 -9.55
CA ILE A 173 -4.47 21.79 -9.08
C ILE A 173 -4.10 23.07 -8.33
N THR A 174 -4.34 24.18 -9.02
CA THR A 174 -4.44 25.55 -8.48
C THR A 174 -5.54 25.65 -7.43
#